data_AF-A0A0N1C267-F1
#
_entry.id   AF-A0A0N1C267-F1
#
_cell.length_a   1.000
_cell.length_b   1.000
_cell.length_c   1.000
_cell.angle_alpha   90.00
_cell.angle_beta   90.00
_cell.angle_gamma   90.00
#
_symmetry.space_group_name_H-M   'P 1'
#
loop_
_entity.id
_entity.type
_entity.pdbx_description
1 polymer ?
#
loop_
_entity_poly.entity_id
_entity_poly.type
_entity_poly.pdbx_seq_one_letter_code
_entity_poly.pdbx_strand_id
1 'polypeptide(L)' 'MTVAPGPLEQTLALLDPALAVQLLGEKVRMALNGSLLTDMGCIVLDEGDELAFLPPVSGG' A
#
# COMPACT_ATOMS: atom_id res chain seq x y z
N MET A 1 12.79 9.43 -1.27
CA MET A 1 11.60 10.20 -1.65
C MET A 1 10.65 10.09 -0.49
N THR A 2 10.22 11.22 0.07
CA THR A 2 9.26 11.27 1.18
C THR A 2 7.88 11.47 0.57
N VAL A 3 6.89 10.72 1.04
CA VAL A 3 5.50 10.83 0.57
C VAL A 3 4.76 11.80 1.49
N ALA A 4 3.88 12.64 0.93
CA ALA A 4 3.05 13.51 1.74
C ALA A 4 1.97 12.71 2.49
N PRO A 5 1.64 13.07 3.74
CA PRO A 5 0.48 12.51 4.44
C PRO A 5 -0.81 12.74 3.64
N GLY A 6 -1.77 11.83 3.78
CA GLY A 6 -3.06 11.90 3.11
C GLY A 6 -3.55 10.56 2.58
N PRO A 7 -4.62 10.59 1.77
CA PRO A 7 -5.23 9.37 1.22
C PRO A 7 -4.23 8.55 0.40
N LEU A 8 -4.20 7.24 0.62
CA LEU A 8 -3.30 6.31 -0.06
C LEU A 8 -3.40 6.42 -1.60
N GLU A 9 -4.61 6.68 -2.12
CA GLU A 9 -4.85 6.81 -3.54
C GLU A 9 -4.02 7.93 -4.18
N GLN A 10 -3.77 9.02 -3.43
CA GLN A 10 -2.90 10.10 -3.90
C GLN A 10 -1.45 9.65 -4.02
N THR A 11 -0.99 8.81 -3.09
CA THR A 11 0.35 8.21 -3.14
C THR A 11 0.48 7.27 -4.33
N LEU A 12 -0.50 6.40 -4.54
CA LEU A 12 -0.52 5.45 -5.66
C LEU A 12 -0.55 6.17 -7.01
N ALA A 13 -1.22 7.31 -7.11
CA ALA A 13 -1.28 8.11 -8.33
C ALA A 13 0.08 8.75 -8.72
N LEU A 14 1.06 8.79 -7.81
CA LEU A 14 2.42 9.25 -8.10
C LEU A 14 3.32 8.15 -8.67
N LEU A 15 2.88 6.89 -8.62
CA LEU A 15 3.64 5.76 -9.13
C LEU A 15 3.45 5.59 -10.65
N ASP A 16 4.34 4.78 -11.24
CA ASP A 16 4.11 4.27 -12.58
C ASP A 16 2.74 3.55 -12.64
N PRO A 17 1.90 3.80 -13.66
CA PRO A 17 0.57 3.20 -13.74
C PRO A 17 0.58 1.66 -13.73
N ALA A 18 1.56 1.02 -14.37
CA ALA A 18 1.64 -0.44 -14.40
C ALA A 18 2.05 -1.01 -13.04
N LEU A 19 2.83 -0.26 -12.25
CA LEU A 19 3.14 -0.62 -10.87
C LEU A 19 1.91 -0.44 -9.97
N ALA A 20 1.21 0.69 -10.05
CA ALA A 20 0.02 0.95 -9.24
C ALA A 20 -1.05 -0.13 -9.43
N VAL A 21 -1.30 -0.54 -10.68
CA VAL A 21 -2.22 -1.64 -11.00
C VAL A 21 -1.79 -2.97 -10.36
N GLN A 22 -0.50 -3.29 -10.38
CA GLN A 22 0.01 -4.52 -9.75
C GLN A 22 -0.14 -4.51 -8.24
N LEU A 23 0.14 -3.37 -7.59
CA LEU A 23 0.03 -3.21 -6.14
C LEU A 23 -1.42 -3.31 -5.64
N LEU A 24 -2.39 -2.94 -6.48
CA LEU A 24 -3.82 -3.08 -6.21
C LEU A 24 -4.41 -4.45 -6.59
N GLY A 25 -3.57 -5.37 -7.09
CA GLY A 25 -4.01 -6.72 -7.43
C GLY A 25 -4.44 -7.52 -6.20
N GLU A 26 -5.50 -8.32 -6.33
CA GLU A 26 -6.16 -9.04 -5.22
C GLU A 26 -5.23 -9.95 -4.38
N LYS A 27 -4.09 -10.37 -4.93
CA LYS A 27 -3.15 -11.25 -4.24
C LYS A 27 -2.03 -10.50 -3.50
N VAL A 28 -1.90 -9.19 -3.74
CA VAL A 28 -0.97 -8.33 -3.00
C VAL A 28 -1.67 -7.92 -1.71
N ARG A 29 -1.00 -8.15 -0.59
CA ARG A 29 -1.49 -7.69 0.72
C ARG A 29 -0.76 -6.43 1.11
N MET A 30 -1.38 -5.61 1.96
CA MET A 30 -0.74 -4.41 2.49
C MET A 30 -0.60 -4.48 4.00
N ALA A 31 0.47 -3.90 4.52
CA ALA A 31 0.69 -3.74 5.95
C ALA A 31 1.04 -2.29 6.26
N LEU A 32 0.37 -1.72 7.26
CA LEU A 32 0.64 -0.38 7.78
C LEU A 32 1.31 -0.53 9.15
N ASN A 33 2.50 0.04 9.32
CA ASN A 33 3.29 -0.03 10.55
C ASN A 33 3.44 -1.47 11.07
N GLY A 34 3.71 -2.40 10.15
CA GLY A 34 3.86 -3.84 10.43
C GLY A 34 2.56 -4.62 10.66
N SER A 35 1.40 -3.95 10.67
CA SER A 35 0.09 -4.58 10.84
C SER A 35 -0.59 -4.84 9.51
N LEU A 36 -0.96 -6.10 9.23
CA LEU A 36 -1.65 -6.46 8.00
C LEU A 36 -3.03 -5.80 7.94
N LEU A 37 -3.31 -5.10 6.86
CA LEU A 37 -4.61 -4.50 6.63
C LEU A 37 -5.59 -5.56 6.11
N THR A 38 -6.76 -5.64 6.75
CA THR A 38 -7.84 -6.55 6.36
C THR A 38 -8.91 -5.88 5.52
N ASP A 39 -8.96 -4.54 5.55
CA ASP A 39 -9.79 -3.69 4.72
C ASP A 39 -8.91 -2.61 4.11
N MET A 40 -9.10 -2.38 2.81
CA MET A 40 -8.32 -1.45 2.01
C MET A 40 -9.09 -0.17 1.69
N GLY A 41 -10.33 -0.04 2.17
CA GLY A 41 -11.15 1.15 2.00
C GLY A 41 -10.62 2.33 2.83
N CYS A 42 -10.38 3.46 2.17
CA CYS A 42 -10.12 4.77 2.79
C CYS A 42 -8.91 4.81 3.74
N ILE A 43 -7.75 4.30 3.31
CA ILE A 43 -6.50 4.44 4.07
C ILE A 43 -6.00 5.87 3.96
N VAL A 44 -5.77 6.52 5.11
CA VAL A 44 -5.12 7.82 5.21
C VAL A 44 -3.81 7.61 5.95
N LEU A 45 -2.70 7.96 5.30
CA LEU A 45 -1.36 7.88 5.87
C LEU A 45 -1.03 9.18 6.62
N ASP A 46 -0.45 9.04 7.80
CA ASP A 46 0.13 10.14 8.56
C ASP A 46 1.64 10.27 8.33
N GLU A 47 2.23 11.37 8.77
CA GLU A 47 3.68 11.57 8.70
C GLU A 47 4.42 10.51 9.53
N GLY A 48 5.35 9.81 8.90
CA GLY A 48 6.13 8.75 9.53
C GLY A 48 5.52 7.35 9.43
N ASP A 49 4.32 7.21 8.86
CA ASP A 49 3.74 5.89 8.58
C ASP A 49 4.55 5.10 7.55
N GLU A 50 4.68 3.80 7.81
CA GLU A 50 5.31 2.85 6.90
C GLU A 50 4.26 1.93 6.27
N LEU A 51 4.15 1.98 4.94
CA LEU A 51 3.29 1.09 4.17
C LEU A 51 4.13 0.08 3.38
N ALA A 52 3.85 -1.21 3.57
CA ALA A 52 4.48 -2.30 2.85
C ALA A 52 3.48 -3.05 1.96
N PHE A 53 3.90 -3.38 0.75
CA PHE A 53 3.17 -4.25 -0.17
C PHE A 53 3.82 -5.63 -0.20
N LEU A 54 3.04 -6.65 0.13
CA LEU A 54 3.50 -8.01 0.33
C LEU A 54 2.99 -8.88 -0.83
N PRO A 55 3.87 -9.50 -1.64
CA PRO A 55 3.45 -10.44 -2.65
C PRO A 55 2.78 -11.67 -2.02
N PRO A 56 2.08 -12.49 -2.82
CA PRO A 56 1.46 -13.71 -2.32
C PRO A 56 2.55 -14.59 -1.70
N VAL A 57 2.44 -14.86 -0.40
CA VAL A 57 3.35 -15.78 0.26
C VAL A 57 3.01 -17.20 -0.19
N SER A 58 3.98 -17.92 -0.76
CA SER A 58 3.74 -19.26 -1.32
C SER A 58 3.56 -20.35 -0.26
N GLY A 59 3.81 -20.06 1.02
CA GLY A 59 3.76 -21.03 2.12
C GLY A 59 4.81 -22.13 1.97
N GLY A 60 5.74 -22.22 2.93
CA GLY A 60 6.58 -23.41 3.09
C GLY A 60 5.82 -24.54 3.76
#